data_AF-A0A2D7NCF5-F1
#
_entry.id   AF-A0A2D7NCF5-F1
#
_cell.length_a   1.000
_cell.length_b   1.000
_cell.length_c   1.000
_cell.angle_alpha   90.00
_cell.angle_beta   90.00
_cell.angle_gamma   90.00
#
_symmetry.space_group_name_H-M   'P 1'
#
loop_
_entity.id
_entity.type
_entity.pdbx_description
1 polymer ?
#
loop_
_entity_poly.entity_id
_entity_poly.type
_entity_poly.pdbx_seq_one_letter_code
_entity_poly.pdbx_strand_id
1 'polypeptide(L)'
;MKIFFITLLIAFSFSSSFSIDGMKCGRTCVNKIKTEMNSLDGVNNFDINFNKSVMTVDYDESKLNDSKIISHLSENTSYSASVINMNYEDNNSKGMFSKMLCGLSGLFGFCSK
;
A
#
# COMPACT_ATOMS: atom_id res chain seq x y z
N MET A 1 -9.81 4.87 -41.95
CA MET A 1 -9.56 5.88 -40.89
C MET A 1 -10.45 5.56 -39.71
N LYS A 2 -9.82 5.40 -38.53
CA LYS A 2 -10.40 5.50 -37.19
C LYS A 2 -11.39 4.41 -36.74
N ILE A 3 -10.93 3.57 -35.79
CA ILE A 3 -11.54 3.33 -34.45
C ILE A 3 -11.82 1.90 -33.97
N PHE A 4 -11.83 0.82 -34.78
CA PHE A 4 -12.32 -0.48 -34.23
C PHE A 4 -11.30 -1.56 -33.81
N PHE A 5 -10.00 -1.42 -34.07
CA PHE A 5 -8.99 -2.37 -33.53
C PHE A 5 -8.44 -1.97 -32.15
N ILE A 6 -8.94 -0.86 -31.60
CA ILE A 6 -8.47 -0.23 -30.35
C ILE A 6 -8.97 -0.97 -29.08
N THR A 7 -9.80 -2.02 -29.21
CA THR A 7 -10.31 -2.79 -28.07
C THR A 7 -9.45 -4.01 -27.67
N LEU A 8 -8.29 -4.23 -28.30
CA LEU A 8 -7.30 -5.21 -27.80
C LEU A 8 -6.54 -4.71 -26.55
N LEU A 9 -6.86 -3.51 -26.08
CA LEU A 9 -6.32 -2.90 -24.86
C LEU A 9 -7.08 -3.38 -23.62
N ILE A 10 -6.99 -4.69 -23.35
CA ILE A 10 -7.04 -5.13 -21.96
C ILE A 10 -5.76 -4.60 -21.33
N ALA A 11 -5.86 -3.48 -20.62
CA ALA A 11 -4.79 -3.00 -19.77
C ALA A 11 -4.57 -4.06 -18.70
N PHE A 12 -3.60 -4.95 -18.95
CA PHE A 12 -3.10 -5.90 -17.98
C PHE A 12 -2.21 -5.12 -16.99
N SER A 13 -2.86 -4.30 -16.18
CA SER A 13 -2.23 -3.60 -15.07
C SER A 13 -2.34 -4.50 -13.86
N PHE A 14 -1.20 -4.93 -13.32
CA PHE A 14 -1.13 -5.70 -12.08
C PHE A 14 -0.83 -4.75 -10.93
N SER A 15 -1.43 -5.00 -9.76
CA SER A 15 -1.25 -4.16 -8.57
C SER A 15 -0.69 -5.00 -7.43
N SER A 16 0.52 -4.68 -6.98
CA SER A 16 1.15 -5.31 -5.83
C SER A 16 1.32 -4.33 -4.69
N SER A 17 1.26 -4.85 -3.47
CA SER A 17 1.56 -4.09 -2.27
C SER A 17 2.81 -4.57 -1.59
N PHE A 18 3.58 -3.61 -1.09
CA PHE A 18 4.88 -3.82 -0.46
C PHE A 18 4.90 -3.11 0.89
N SER A 19 5.30 -3.82 1.94
CA SER A 19 5.68 -3.21 3.21
C SER A 19 7.10 -2.67 3.10
N ILE A 20 7.31 -1.40 3.45
CA ILE A 20 8.63 -0.77 3.39
C ILE A 20 9.09 -0.43 4.80
N ASP A 21 10.18 -1.07 5.22
CA ASP A 21 10.87 -0.76 6.46
C ASP A 21 11.90 0.36 6.27
N GLY A 22 11.98 1.24 7.27
CA GLY A 22 12.96 2.32 7.31
C GLY A 22 12.47 3.67 6.77
N MET A 23 11.21 3.80 6.35
CA MET A 23 10.56 5.08 6.02
C MET A 23 10.33 5.94 7.29
N LYS A 24 11.40 6.42 7.95
CA LYS A 24 11.29 7.21 9.19
C LYS A 24 11.23 8.72 8.98
N CYS A 25 11.67 9.24 7.82
CA CYS A 25 11.65 10.68 7.53
C CYS A 25 10.58 10.99 6.47
N GLY A 26 9.36 11.28 6.92
CA GLY A 26 8.12 11.21 6.13
C GLY A 26 8.02 12.05 4.84
N ARG A 27 8.89 13.03 4.59
CA ARG A 27 8.91 13.79 3.31
C ARG A 27 10.04 13.37 2.38
N THR A 28 11.28 13.35 2.86
CA THR A 28 12.45 13.09 2.01
C THR A 28 12.55 11.62 1.60
N CYS A 29 12.23 10.68 2.49
CA CYS A 29 12.28 9.25 2.20
C CYS A 29 11.24 8.88 1.13
N VAL A 30 10.02 9.39 1.28
CA VAL A 30 8.93 9.15 0.33
C VAL A 30 9.31 9.69 -1.04
N ASN A 31 9.79 10.93 -1.13
CA ASN A 31 10.14 11.53 -2.40
C ASN A 31 11.26 10.78 -3.12
N LYS A 32 12.25 10.25 -2.39
CA LYS A 32 13.31 9.42 -2.97
C LYS A 32 12.75 8.13 -3.58
N ILE A 33 11.91 7.40 -2.84
CA ILE A 33 11.23 6.20 -3.34
C ILE A 33 10.42 6.51 -4.60
N LYS A 34 9.68 7.64 -4.61
CA LYS A 34 8.92 8.08 -5.80
C LYS A 34 9.81 8.33 -7.00
N THR A 35 10.98 8.94 -6.83
CA THR A 35 11.91 9.18 -7.94
C THR A 35 12.46 7.87 -8.51
N GLU A 36 12.85 6.93 -7.65
CA GLU A 36 13.34 5.61 -8.10
C GLU A 36 12.22 4.83 -8.82
N MET A 37 11.00 4.79 -8.26
CA MET A 37 9.86 4.11 -8.88
C MET A 37 9.45 4.72 -10.23
N ASN A 38 9.50 6.05 -10.38
CA ASN A 38 9.25 6.70 -11.68
C ASN A 38 10.35 6.43 -12.71
N SER A 39 11.54 6.04 -12.27
CA SER A 39 12.65 5.70 -13.17
C SER A 39 12.55 4.27 -13.71
N LEU A 40 11.67 3.43 -13.14
CA LEU A 40 11.42 2.07 -13.60
C LEU A 40 10.46 2.04 -14.80
N ASP A 41 10.90 1.46 -15.91
CA ASP A 41 10.06 1.24 -17.09
C ASP A 41 9.06 0.09 -16.81
N GLY A 42 7.77 0.40 -16.94
CA GLY A 42 6.66 -0.53 -16.65
C GLY A 42 5.81 -0.18 -15.44
N VAL A 43 6.14 0.87 -14.67
CA VAL A 43 5.27 1.41 -13.63
C VAL A 43 4.20 2.30 -14.27
N ASN A 44 2.92 1.96 -14.05
CA ASN A 44 1.79 2.78 -14.51
C ASN A 44 1.38 3.79 -13.45
N ASN A 45 1.27 3.36 -12.20
CA ASN A 45 0.83 4.19 -11.08
C ASN A 45 1.38 3.65 -9.75
N PHE A 46 1.48 4.48 -8.72
CA PHE A 46 1.87 4.03 -7.38
C PHE A 46 1.30 4.95 -6.29
N ASP A 47 0.97 4.36 -5.14
CA ASP A 47 0.49 5.06 -3.96
C ASP A 47 1.27 4.62 -2.71
N ILE A 48 1.58 5.56 -1.82
CA ILE A 48 2.36 5.30 -0.61
C ILE A 48 1.53 5.72 0.59
N ASN A 49 1.14 4.74 1.39
CA ASN A 49 0.48 4.94 2.66
C ASN A 49 1.51 4.98 3.80
N PHE A 50 1.95 6.19 4.15
CA PHE A 50 2.89 6.39 5.25
C PHE A 50 2.36 5.89 6.61
N ASN A 51 1.05 6.04 6.88
CA ASN A 51 0.45 5.61 8.15
C ASN A 51 0.53 4.09 8.33
N LYS A 52 0.32 3.33 7.25
CA LYS A 52 0.42 1.86 7.26
C LYS A 52 1.83 1.35 6.93
N SER A 53 2.77 2.23 6.55
CA SER A 53 4.09 1.86 6.00
C SER A 53 4.02 0.90 4.81
N VAL A 54 2.98 1.08 3.98
CA VAL A 54 2.70 0.24 2.80
C VAL A 54 2.72 1.07 1.53
N MET A 55 3.31 0.53 0.46
CA MET A 55 3.28 1.08 -0.89
C MET A 55 2.52 0.13 -1.82
N THR A 56 1.57 0.65 -2.58
CA THR A 56 0.89 -0.06 -3.66
C THR A 56 1.44 0.42 -5.00
N VAL A 57 1.80 -0.50 -5.89
CA VAL A 57 2.35 -0.18 -7.21
C VAL A 57 1.56 -0.92 -8.27
N ASP A 58 1.04 -0.16 -9.22
CA ASP A 58 0.43 -0.65 -10.44
C ASP A 58 1.49 -0.71 -11.53
N TYR A 59 1.80 -1.91 -12.01
CA TYR A 59 2.83 -2.12 -13.04
C TYR A 59 2.42 -3.18 -14.05
N ASP A 60 3.13 -3.20 -15.18
CA ASP A 60 2.99 -4.22 -16.23
C ASP A 60 3.87 -5.44 -15.90
N GLU A 61 3.26 -6.58 -15.55
CA GLU A 61 3.97 -7.84 -15.23
C GLU A 61 4.80 -8.35 -16.42
N SER A 62 4.47 -7.92 -17.64
CA SER A 62 5.23 -8.28 -18.85
C SER A 62 6.62 -7.62 -18.87
N LYS A 63 6.82 -6.53 -18.12
CA LYS A 63 8.04 -5.71 -18.11
C LYS A 63 8.73 -5.65 -16.75
N LEU A 64 7.94 -5.68 -15.67
CA LEU A 64 8.39 -5.48 -14.31
C LEU A 64 7.86 -6.59 -13.40
N ASN A 65 8.61 -6.96 -12.37
CA ASN A 65 8.25 -8.02 -11.43
C ASN A 65 8.52 -7.56 -10.00
N ASP A 66 7.79 -8.10 -9.02
CA ASP A 66 7.94 -7.79 -7.59
C ASP A 66 9.40 -7.86 -7.11
N SER A 67 10.11 -8.94 -7.47
CA SER A 67 11.52 -9.13 -7.08
C SER A 67 12.43 -8.04 -7.62
N LYS A 68 12.14 -7.51 -8.82
CA LYS A 68 12.94 -6.47 -9.47
C LYS A 68 12.68 -5.10 -8.83
N ILE A 69 11.45 -4.86 -8.40
CA ILE A 69 11.08 -3.67 -7.62
C ILE A 69 11.82 -3.68 -6.28
N ILE A 70 11.81 -4.82 -5.57
CA ILE A 70 12.49 -4.99 -4.28
C ILE A 70 14.01 -4.83 -4.42
N SER A 71 14.62 -5.46 -5.43
CA SER A 71 16.06 -5.34 -5.66
C SER A 71 16.45 -3.89 -6.00
N HIS A 72 15.68 -3.25 -6.88
CA HIS A 72 15.93 -1.86 -7.28
C HIS A 72 15.87 -0.90 -6.10
N LEU A 73 14.89 -1.08 -5.20
CA LEU A 73 14.81 -0.31 -3.96
C LEU A 73 15.99 -0.58 -3.03
N SER A 74 16.41 -1.83 -2.88
CA SER A 74 17.50 -2.20 -1.96
C SER A 74 18.88 -1.74 -2.45
N GLU A 75 19.06 -1.58 -3.76
CA GLU A 75 20.31 -1.12 -4.38
C GLU A 75 20.44 0.41 -4.39
N ASN A 76 19.34 1.12 -4.66
CA ASN A 76 19.34 2.59 -4.81
C ASN A 76 18.96 3.32 -3.52
N THR A 77 18.41 2.59 -2.54
CA THR A 77 17.98 3.14 -1.25
C THR A 77 18.46 2.26 -0.10
N SER A 78 18.45 2.81 1.11
CA SER A 78 18.75 2.07 2.34
C SER A 78 17.49 1.46 2.98
N TYR A 79 16.44 1.24 2.20
CA TYR A 79 15.14 0.72 2.65
C TYR A 79 14.98 -0.74 2.28
N SER A 80 14.25 -1.48 3.11
CA SER A 80 13.91 -2.89 2.85
C SER A 80 12.44 -3.00 2.49
N ALA A 81 12.13 -3.67 1.37
CA ALA A 81 10.77 -3.87 0.89
C ALA A 81 10.42 -5.36 0.91
N SER A 82 9.21 -5.70 1.35
CA SER A 82 8.68 -7.07 1.34
C SER A 82 7.28 -7.08 0.73
N VAL A 83 7.01 -8.06 -0.15
CA VAL A 83 5.66 -8.24 -0.72
C VAL A 83 4.71 -8.56 0.42
N ILE A 84 3.62 -7.79 0.52
CA ILE A 84 2.52 -8.12 1.40
C ILE A 84 1.41 -8.75 0.58
N ASN A 85 1.11 -10.01 0.89
CA ASN A 85 -0.14 -10.61 0.45
C ASN A 85 -1.23 -9.95 1.28
N MET A 86 -2.05 -9.09 0.67
CA MET A 86 -3.19 -8.47 1.35
C MET A 86 -4.19 -9.56 1.79
N ASN A 87 -3.97 -10.13 2.96
CA ASN A 87 -5.04 -10.66 3.79
C ASN A 87 -5.57 -9.43 4.55
N TYR A 88 -6.70 -8.90 4.10
CA TYR A 88 -7.29 -7.68 4.63
C TYR A 88 -7.70 -7.87 6.09
N GLU A 89 -6.91 -7.35 7.03
CA GLU A 89 -7.39 -6.95 8.36
C GLU A 89 -7.31 -5.42 8.47
N ASP A 90 -8.43 -4.77 8.14
CA ASP A 90 -8.68 -3.39 8.50
C ASP A 90 -8.87 -3.27 10.01
N ASN A 91 -7.80 -2.91 10.70
CA ASN A 91 -7.82 -2.59 12.12
C ASN A 91 -7.92 -1.08 12.35
N ASN A 92 -8.76 -0.35 11.59
CA ASN A 92 -9.08 1.04 11.96
C ASN A 92 -10.49 1.50 11.57
N SER A 93 -11.50 0.79 12.07
CA SER A 93 -12.82 1.40 12.30
C SER A 93 -13.56 0.72 13.46
N LYS A 94 -13.04 0.82 14.69
CA LYS A 94 -13.82 0.54 15.92
C LYS A 94 -13.75 1.65 16.98
N GLY A 95 -13.28 2.84 16.59
CA GLY A 95 -13.15 4.01 17.46
C GLY A 95 -14.44 4.77 17.78
N MET A 96 -15.59 4.39 17.19
CA MET A 96 -16.86 5.12 17.40
C MET A 96 -18.06 4.25 17.80
N PHE A 97 -18.01 2.93 17.58
CA PHE A 97 -19.07 2.01 18.02
C PHE A 97 -18.86 1.47 19.46
N SER A 98 -17.61 1.48 19.96
CA SER A 98 -17.29 1.00 21.32
C SER A 98 -17.82 1.92 22.43
N LYS A 99 -18.04 3.22 22.14
CA LYS A 99 -18.56 4.18 23.13
C LYS A 99 -20.08 4.16 23.33
N MET A 100 -20.84 3.50 22.45
CA MET A 100 -22.30 3.37 22.59
C MET A 100 -22.71 2.17 23.46
N LEU A 101 -21.85 1.14 23.55
CA LEU A 101 -22.11 -0.07 24.33
C LEU A 101 -21.75 0.04 25.82
N CYS A 102 -21.07 1.12 26.24
CA CYS A 102 -20.87 1.44 27.66
C CYS A 102 -22.06 2.18 28.29
N GLY A 103 -23.14 2.40 27.53
CA GLY A 103 -24.37 3.04 28.01
C GLY A 103 -25.49 2.05 28.41
N LEU A 104 -25.34 0.76 28.12
CA LEU A 104 -26.45 -0.20 28.25
C LEU A 104 -26.26 -1.26 29.36
N SER A 105 -25.06 -1.35 29.95
CA SER A 105 -24.75 -2.27 31.05
C SER A 105 -24.74 -1.62 32.45
N GLY A 106 -25.02 -0.32 32.57
CA GLY A 106 -25.09 0.40 33.84
C GLY A 106 -26.41 0.28 34.62
N LEU A 107 -27.43 -0.41 34.09
CA LEU A 107 -28.69 -0.67 34.83
C LEU A 107 -28.57 -1.83 35.83
N PHE A 108 -27.47 -2.58 35.83
CA PHE A 108 -27.17 -3.58 36.84
C PHE A 108 -25.85 -3.23 37.50
N GLY A 109 -25.95 -2.50 38.62
CA GLY A 109 -24.82 -2.13 39.44
C GLY A 109 -24.04 -3.35 39.92
N PHE A 110 -22.76 -3.40 39.56
CA PHE A 110 -21.72 -4.03 40.38
C PHE A 110 -20.46 -3.19 40.26
N CYS A 111 -20.38 -2.21 41.16
CA CYS A 111 -19.12 -1.64 41.59
C CYS A 111 -18.48 -2.64 42.57
N SER A 112 -17.28 -3.13 42.27
CA SER A 112 -16.37 -3.83 43.18
C SER A 112 -15.03 -3.92 42.46
N LYS A 113 -13.90 -3.41 42.94
CA LYS A 113 -13.51 -2.78 44.20
C LYS A 113 -12.30 -1.89 43.92
#